data_AF-A0A4Y8PHE4-F1
#
_entry.id   AF-A0A4Y8PHE4-F1
#
_cell.length_a   1.000
_cell.length_b   1.000
_cell.length_c   1.000
_cell.angle_alpha   90.00
_cell.angle_beta   90.00
_cell.angle_gamma   90.00
#
_symmetry.space_group_name_H-M   'P 1'
#
loop_
_entity.id
_entity.type
_entity.pdbx_description
1 polymer ?
#
loop_
_entity_poly.entity_id
_entity_poly.type
_entity_poly.pdbx_seq_one_letter_code
_entity_poly.pdbx_strand_id
1 'polypeptide(L)'
;MCLILSVAYIIYHNPKTFLLGIAHHYHVPLQFEEAQWISPHSLKLKTIEFGEIAKIKGAEIEWDWMELGTKQVIKKIVVDSPEIWTSEWIKFLEDKIGTQENIAPPSPVEFHFILWTFKFNPVVRILELRKAILNIDRLHPQLPPIPLLLGYKETPLILSNVPLLDIARHNEILEQATGGNIVLLSPYDPLSKILEIESIKVKFSWSGLVHHRVEEITIVHPTLFIGPDLFWYVDQFRELQRQIKAKGKTENILEEWYIKNLQLRYGKLTITAFGEPSFELPFIFETTAHDFPLNNWKEVSLKNLIRVVPGRVDYPQLGLSMDVAGGEIAFNLPPESQTANNLVHSVRLKEINWKGFSATDGWLSITFQKEAIHGFYGFSLFDGYTHGGFQVEFERGFPWEGWLTVSGSKMDSLIEKLCMGKKDIVFRGNIDGRLRMKATGSYLENLEGFFLLSSPGYMDIKDMAFLTKNIPPSWNKTASQLFALLADSFRNYSFKNGFIKLNYSYPKSDLLLGLYGPQGKRNFSIHWIQDPKLGPPIGRNFYNTSEKTIFFQP
;
A
#
# COMPACT_ATOMS: atom_id res chain seq x y z
N MET A 1 -21.32 -11.09 -54.82
CA MET A 1 -22.33 -11.92 -54.13
C MET A 1 -22.03 -13.42 -54.25
N CYS A 2 -21.92 -14.00 -55.45
CA CYS A 2 -21.59 -15.43 -55.63
C CYS A 2 -20.27 -15.86 -54.97
N LEU A 3 -19.22 -15.02 -55.01
CA LEU A 3 -17.94 -15.28 -54.34
C LEU A 3 -18.08 -15.38 -52.81
N ILE A 4 -18.80 -14.44 -52.20
CA ILE A 4 -19.07 -14.41 -50.75
C ILE A 4 -19.85 -15.67 -50.37
N LEU A 5 -20.79 -16.10 -51.21
CA LEU A 5 -21.55 -17.34 -51.01
C LEU A 5 -20.67 -18.59 -51.14
N SER A 6 -19.73 -18.66 -52.09
CA SER A 6 -18.81 -19.79 -52.25
C SER A 6 -17.80 -19.89 -51.10
N VAL A 7 -17.24 -18.76 -50.66
CA VAL A 7 -16.33 -18.71 -49.51
C VAL A 7 -17.09 -19.05 -48.22
N ALA A 8 -18.28 -18.46 -48.02
CA ALA A 8 -19.15 -18.79 -46.89
C ALA A 8 -19.53 -20.28 -46.91
N TYR A 9 -19.80 -20.87 -48.07
CA TYR A 9 -20.12 -22.30 -48.21
C TYR A 9 -18.94 -23.20 -47.80
N ILE A 10 -17.71 -22.88 -48.25
CA ILE A 10 -16.51 -23.64 -47.88
C ILE A 10 -16.24 -23.53 -46.37
N ILE A 11 -16.34 -22.32 -45.82
CA ILE A 11 -16.17 -22.07 -44.37
C ILE A 11 -17.25 -22.83 -43.59
N TYR A 12 -18.50 -22.80 -44.05
CA TYR A 12 -19.64 -23.44 -43.39
C TYR A 12 -19.50 -24.97 -43.33
N HIS A 13 -19.11 -25.61 -44.43
CA HIS A 13 -19.02 -27.06 -44.51
C HIS A 13 -17.70 -27.64 -43.97
N ASN A 14 -16.60 -26.89 -43.97
CA ASN A 14 -15.30 -27.36 -43.51
C ASN A 14 -14.55 -26.29 -42.68
N PRO A 15 -15.13 -25.81 -41.56
CA PRO A 15 -14.56 -24.71 -40.78
C PRO A 15 -13.18 -25.08 -40.22
N LYS A 16 -13.01 -26.35 -39.82
CA LYS A 16 -11.74 -26.84 -39.27
C LYS A 16 -10.61 -26.78 -40.29
N THR A 17 -10.81 -27.38 -41.46
CA THR A 17 -9.81 -27.43 -42.54
C THR A 17 -9.47 -26.03 -43.04
N PHE A 18 -10.46 -25.14 -43.13
CA PHE A 18 -10.24 -23.76 -43.55
C PHE A 18 -9.35 -22.99 -42.56
N LEU A 19 -9.70 -23.03 -41.26
CA LEU A 19 -8.93 -22.32 -40.23
C LEU A 19 -7.50 -22.86 -40.08
N LEU A 20 -7.33 -24.19 -40.12
CA LEU A 20 -6.00 -24.80 -40.10
C LEU A 20 -5.20 -24.48 -41.37
N GLY A 21 -5.85 -24.38 -42.54
CA GLY A 21 -5.22 -23.97 -43.79
C GLY A 21 -4.69 -22.54 -43.73
N ILE A 22 -5.47 -21.62 -43.16
CA ILE A 22 -5.02 -20.23 -42.91
C ILE A 22 -3.83 -20.26 -41.94
N ALA A 23 -3.95 -20.94 -40.81
CA ALA A 23 -2.87 -21.01 -39.82
C ALA A 23 -1.58 -21.58 -40.41
N HIS A 24 -1.68 -22.65 -41.21
CA HIS A 24 -0.54 -23.25 -41.87
C HIS A 24 0.16 -22.28 -42.84
N HIS A 25 -0.61 -21.53 -43.62
CA HIS A 25 -0.06 -20.52 -44.54
C HIS A 25 0.75 -19.44 -43.82
N TYR A 26 0.27 -18.99 -42.65
CA TYR A 26 0.97 -17.97 -41.86
C TYR A 26 2.03 -18.55 -40.91
N HIS A 27 2.33 -19.86 -41.01
CA HIS A 27 3.20 -20.58 -40.08
C HIS A 27 2.83 -20.29 -38.62
N VAL A 28 1.53 -20.35 -38.33
CA VAL A 28 0.94 -20.21 -37.01
C VAL A 28 0.71 -21.61 -36.45
N PRO A 29 1.24 -21.96 -35.27
CA PRO A 29 1.14 -23.30 -34.70
C PRO A 29 -0.24 -23.56 -34.05
N LEU A 30 -1.32 -23.33 -34.80
CA LEU A 30 -2.69 -23.48 -34.31
C LEU A 30 -3.16 -24.94 -34.43
N GLN A 31 -3.68 -25.47 -33.33
CA GLN A 31 -4.41 -26.74 -33.28
C GLN A 31 -5.69 -26.56 -32.45
N PHE A 32 -6.75 -27.31 -32.78
CA PHE A 32 -7.96 -27.37 -31.97
C PHE A 32 -8.74 -28.67 -32.21
N GLU A 33 -9.47 -29.11 -31.18
CA GLU A 33 -10.24 -30.36 -31.22
C GLU A 33 -11.46 -30.23 -32.12
N GLU A 34 -12.33 -29.24 -31.81
CA GLU A 34 -13.65 -29.10 -32.40
C GLU A 34 -13.91 -27.65 -32.82
N ALA A 35 -14.57 -27.49 -33.97
CA ALA A 35 -15.16 -26.23 -34.42
C ALA A 35 -16.67 -26.44 -34.60
N GLN A 36 -17.47 -25.69 -33.85
CA GLN A 36 -18.92 -25.81 -33.81
C GLN A 36 -19.56 -24.46 -34.14
N TRP A 37 -20.47 -24.45 -35.12
CA TRP A 37 -21.29 -23.29 -35.43
C TRP A 37 -22.29 -23.01 -34.31
N ILE A 38 -22.30 -21.78 -33.79
CA ILE A 38 -23.35 -21.30 -32.87
C ILE A 38 -24.46 -20.63 -33.67
N SER A 39 -24.09 -19.84 -34.68
CA SER A 39 -24.99 -19.17 -35.59
C SER A 39 -24.31 -18.99 -36.96
N PRO A 40 -25.00 -18.55 -38.02
CA PRO A 40 -24.36 -18.21 -39.30
C PRO A 40 -23.28 -17.12 -39.22
N HIS A 41 -23.15 -16.47 -38.06
CA HIS A 41 -22.28 -15.33 -37.79
C HIS A 41 -21.34 -15.57 -36.59
N SER A 42 -21.36 -16.79 -36.00
CA SER A 42 -20.54 -17.12 -34.84
C SER A 42 -20.07 -18.57 -34.88
N LEU A 43 -18.77 -18.75 -34.63
CA LEU A 43 -18.09 -20.04 -34.57
C LEU A 43 -17.43 -20.22 -33.20
N LYS A 44 -17.71 -21.34 -32.56
CA LYS A 44 -17.05 -21.78 -31.33
C LYS A 44 -15.93 -22.76 -31.63
N LEU A 45 -14.77 -22.52 -31.05
CA LEU A 45 -13.62 -23.41 -31.03
C LEU A 45 -13.44 -23.94 -29.61
N LYS A 46 -13.10 -25.23 -29.48
CA LYS A 46 -12.81 -25.87 -28.18
C LYS A 46 -11.40 -26.43 -28.16
N THR A 47 -10.77 -26.35 -26.99
CA THR A 47 -9.44 -26.91 -26.72
C THR A 47 -8.43 -26.48 -27.78
N ILE A 48 -8.09 -25.19 -27.77
CA ILE A 48 -7.20 -24.58 -28.76
C ILE A 48 -5.79 -24.54 -28.18
N GLU A 49 -4.84 -25.03 -28.95
CA GLU A 49 -3.42 -24.95 -28.64
C GLU A 49 -2.72 -24.11 -29.70
N PHE A 50 -1.86 -23.21 -29.23
CA PHE A 50 -1.06 -22.33 -30.08
C PHE A 50 0.41 -22.68 -29.88
N GLY A 51 0.79 -23.92 -30.20
CA GLY A 51 2.10 -24.48 -29.88
C GLY A 51 2.43 -24.35 -28.40
N GLU A 52 3.64 -23.88 -28.09
CA GLU A 52 4.10 -23.61 -26.72
C GLU A 52 3.66 -22.22 -26.19
N ILE A 53 3.01 -21.41 -27.04
CA ILE A 53 2.69 -20.00 -26.75
C ILE A 53 1.45 -19.88 -25.85
N ALA A 54 0.40 -20.64 -26.16
CA ALA A 54 -0.85 -20.56 -25.41
C ALA A 54 -1.68 -21.84 -25.45
N LYS A 55 -2.40 -22.09 -24.35
CA LYS A 55 -3.44 -23.10 -24.22
C LYS A 55 -4.76 -22.42 -23.86
N ILE A 56 -5.81 -22.72 -24.59
CA ILE A 56 -7.08 -21.99 -24.50
C ILE A 56 -8.21 -23.02 -24.40
N LYS A 57 -9.07 -22.88 -23.40
CA LYS A 57 -10.19 -23.82 -23.21
C LYS A 57 -11.24 -23.69 -24.31
N GLY A 58 -11.52 -22.47 -24.74
CA GLY A 58 -12.40 -22.22 -25.87
C GLY A 58 -12.29 -20.80 -26.39
N ALA A 59 -12.72 -20.60 -27.62
CA ALA A 59 -12.87 -19.29 -28.21
C ALA A 59 -14.18 -19.20 -29.00
N GLU A 60 -14.81 -18.04 -29.01
CA GLU A 60 -15.96 -17.72 -29.85
C GLU A 60 -15.59 -16.56 -30.76
N ILE A 61 -15.76 -16.77 -32.07
CA ILE A 61 -15.46 -15.78 -33.11
C ILE A 61 -16.79 -15.34 -33.70
N GLU A 62 -17.11 -14.05 -33.59
CA GLU A 62 -18.33 -13.42 -34.10
C GLU A 62 -17.98 -12.44 -35.23
N TRP A 63 -18.72 -12.49 -36.34
CA TRP A 63 -18.53 -11.59 -37.48
C TRP A 63 -19.83 -11.24 -38.20
N ASP A 64 -19.80 -10.12 -38.91
CA ASP A 64 -20.82 -9.74 -39.88
C ASP A 64 -20.28 -10.00 -41.29
N TRP A 65 -21.03 -10.70 -42.15
CA TRP A 65 -20.56 -11.06 -43.50
C TRP A 65 -20.31 -9.84 -44.39
N MET A 66 -21.09 -8.76 -44.23
CA MET A 66 -20.87 -7.51 -44.96
C MET A 66 -19.60 -6.83 -44.44
N GLU A 67 -19.42 -6.70 -43.13
CA GLU A 67 -18.22 -6.06 -42.57
C GLU A 67 -16.95 -6.88 -42.84
N LEU A 68 -17.01 -8.21 -42.74
CA LEU A 68 -15.89 -9.08 -43.06
C LEU A 68 -15.54 -9.05 -44.55
N GLY A 69 -16.54 -9.07 -45.43
CA GLY A 69 -16.34 -9.07 -46.88
C GLY A 69 -15.89 -7.71 -47.44
N THR A 70 -16.32 -6.60 -46.85
CA THR A 70 -16.04 -5.25 -47.36
C THR A 70 -14.93 -4.52 -46.62
N LYS A 71 -14.87 -4.68 -45.29
CA LYS A 71 -13.92 -3.97 -44.41
C LYS A 71 -12.90 -4.89 -43.78
N GLN A 72 -13.02 -6.22 -43.98
CA GLN A 72 -12.16 -7.22 -43.35
C GLN A 72 -12.19 -7.12 -41.82
N VAL A 73 -13.35 -6.82 -41.25
CA VAL A 73 -13.50 -6.69 -39.79
C VAL A 73 -14.21 -7.92 -39.22
N ILE A 74 -13.55 -8.56 -38.26
CA ILE A 74 -14.18 -9.52 -37.35
C ILE A 74 -14.76 -8.71 -36.20
N LYS A 75 -16.05 -8.92 -35.90
CA LYS A 75 -16.78 -8.09 -34.94
C LYS A 75 -16.27 -8.30 -33.52
N LYS A 76 -16.09 -9.56 -33.11
CA LYS A 76 -15.68 -9.91 -31.75
C LYS A 76 -15.01 -11.27 -31.70
N ILE A 77 -13.98 -11.42 -30.87
CA ILE A 77 -13.45 -12.71 -30.45
C ILE A 77 -13.48 -12.76 -28.92
N VAL A 78 -14.07 -13.81 -28.36
CA VAL A 78 -14.05 -14.09 -26.91
C VAL A 78 -13.17 -15.31 -26.69
N VAL A 79 -12.18 -15.21 -25.80
CA VAL A 79 -11.25 -16.29 -25.47
C VAL A 79 -11.43 -16.64 -24.00
N ASP A 80 -11.81 -17.88 -23.72
CA ASP A 80 -12.09 -18.37 -22.38
C ASP A 80 -10.89 -19.12 -21.80
N SER A 81 -10.42 -18.64 -20.65
CA SER A 81 -9.31 -19.17 -19.87
C SER A 81 -8.04 -19.42 -20.70
N PRO A 82 -7.51 -18.41 -21.41
CA PRO A 82 -6.22 -18.55 -22.06
C PRO A 82 -5.12 -18.60 -21.00
N GLU A 83 -4.27 -19.61 -21.08
CA GLU A 83 -2.99 -19.70 -20.40
C GLU A 83 -1.91 -19.35 -21.42
N ILE A 84 -1.19 -18.24 -21.20
CA ILE A 84 -0.24 -17.66 -22.16
C ILE A 84 1.15 -17.63 -21.52
N TRP A 85 2.15 -18.14 -22.24
CA TRP A 85 3.57 -18.05 -21.85
C TRP A 85 4.21 -16.85 -22.53
N THR A 86 4.66 -15.88 -21.73
CA THR A 86 5.18 -14.60 -22.24
C THR A 86 6.38 -14.78 -23.15
N SER A 87 7.31 -15.66 -22.80
CA SER A 87 8.58 -15.80 -23.49
C SER A 87 8.43 -16.40 -24.89
N GLU A 88 7.57 -17.42 -25.04
CA GLU A 88 7.26 -18.00 -26.34
C GLU A 88 6.40 -17.07 -27.19
N TRP A 89 5.53 -16.27 -26.56
CA TRP A 89 4.76 -15.25 -27.26
C TRP A 89 5.66 -14.13 -27.82
N ILE A 90 6.61 -13.62 -27.04
CA ILE A 90 7.58 -12.60 -27.49
C ILE A 90 8.40 -13.16 -28.64
N LYS A 91 8.99 -14.35 -28.49
CA LYS A 91 9.77 -15.01 -29.53
C LYS A 91 8.96 -15.20 -30.82
N PHE A 92 7.69 -15.58 -30.71
CA PHE A 92 6.80 -15.64 -31.86
C PHE A 92 6.61 -14.28 -32.54
N LEU A 93 6.45 -13.19 -31.77
CA LEU A 93 6.37 -11.85 -32.34
C LEU A 93 7.68 -11.43 -33.01
N GLU A 94 8.83 -11.71 -32.40
CA GLU A 94 10.14 -11.48 -32.97
C GLU A 94 10.33 -12.25 -34.28
N ASP A 95 9.94 -13.52 -34.35
CA ASP A 95 10.04 -14.31 -35.58
C ASP A 95 9.15 -13.78 -36.72
N LYS A 96 8.01 -13.13 -36.39
CA LYS A 96 7.03 -12.66 -37.39
C LYS A 96 7.21 -11.22 -37.82
N ILE A 97 7.57 -10.34 -36.89
CA ILE A 97 7.73 -8.91 -37.11
C ILE A 97 9.21 -8.60 -37.40
N GLY A 98 10.11 -9.39 -36.82
CA GLY A 98 11.56 -9.26 -36.82
C GLY A 98 12.09 -8.06 -36.05
N THR A 99 13.39 -8.10 -35.77
CA THR A 99 14.08 -7.16 -34.86
C THR A 99 14.76 -5.99 -35.58
N GLN A 100 14.58 -5.87 -36.89
CA GLN A 100 15.12 -4.78 -37.71
C GLN A 100 13.99 -3.85 -38.17
N GLU A 101 14.20 -2.52 -38.11
CA GLU A 101 13.20 -1.49 -38.45
C GLU A 101 12.62 -1.56 -39.87
N ASN A 102 13.23 -2.31 -40.80
CA ASN A 102 12.81 -2.45 -42.20
C ASN A 102 12.59 -3.91 -42.58
N ILE A 103 11.47 -4.48 -42.17
CA ILE A 103 11.04 -5.80 -42.63
C ILE A 103 9.86 -5.63 -43.56
N ALA A 104 9.99 -6.17 -44.77
CA ALA A 104 8.88 -6.26 -45.69
C ALA A 104 7.83 -7.20 -45.06
N PRO A 105 6.63 -6.71 -44.73
CA PRO A 105 5.59 -7.49 -44.07
C PRO A 105 5.24 -8.72 -44.91
N PRO A 106 4.85 -9.86 -44.28
CA PRO A 106 4.40 -11.02 -45.01
C PRO A 106 3.30 -10.60 -45.99
N SER A 107 3.42 -11.06 -47.24
CA SER A 107 2.41 -10.73 -48.25
C SER A 107 1.07 -11.31 -47.77
N PRO A 108 -0.02 -10.52 -47.74
CA PRO A 108 -1.32 -11.01 -47.31
C PRO A 108 -1.72 -12.22 -48.15
N VAL A 109 -2.42 -13.21 -47.57
CA VAL A 109 -2.93 -14.37 -48.33
C VAL A 109 -3.70 -13.85 -49.53
N GLU A 110 -3.18 -14.20 -50.70
CA GLU A 110 -3.81 -13.93 -51.97
C GLU A 110 -4.67 -15.14 -52.32
N PHE A 111 -5.97 -15.06 -52.04
CA PHE A 111 -6.91 -16.04 -52.53
C PHE A 111 -7.10 -15.81 -54.03
N HIS A 112 -6.55 -16.72 -54.83
CA HIS A 112 -6.67 -16.71 -56.27
C HIS A 112 -7.95 -17.44 -56.66
N PHE A 113 -8.95 -16.66 -57.07
CA PHE A 113 -10.13 -17.18 -57.76
C PHE A 113 -9.93 -17.00 -59.26
N ILE A 114 -10.62 -17.80 -60.07
CA ILE A 114 -10.45 -17.94 -61.54
C ILE A 114 -10.32 -16.60 -62.31
N LEU A 115 -10.79 -15.48 -61.75
CA LEU A 115 -10.71 -14.14 -62.35
C LEU A 115 -10.15 -13.03 -61.40
N TRP A 116 -9.90 -13.29 -60.10
CA TRP A 116 -9.67 -12.24 -59.08
C TRP A 116 -8.70 -12.69 -57.98
N THR A 117 -7.86 -11.78 -57.50
CA THR A 117 -6.98 -11.97 -56.33
C THR A 117 -7.50 -11.17 -55.15
N PHE A 118 -7.83 -11.84 -54.04
CA PHE A 118 -8.31 -11.20 -52.81
C PHE A 118 -7.26 -11.28 -51.70
N LYS A 119 -6.86 -10.14 -51.16
CA LYS A 119 -5.92 -10.02 -50.03
C LYS A 119 -6.71 -10.03 -48.73
N PHE A 120 -6.53 -11.05 -47.89
CA PHE A 120 -7.24 -11.17 -46.62
C PHE A 120 -6.36 -10.78 -45.43
N ASN A 121 -6.73 -9.70 -44.75
CA ASN A 121 -6.05 -9.14 -43.59
C ASN A 121 -7.08 -8.66 -42.55
N PRO A 122 -7.67 -9.59 -41.77
CA PRO A 122 -8.75 -9.26 -40.87
C PRO A 122 -8.27 -8.51 -39.62
N VAL A 123 -9.04 -7.50 -39.23
CA VAL A 123 -8.91 -6.79 -37.95
C VAL A 123 -10.06 -7.20 -37.03
N VAL A 124 -9.73 -7.57 -35.79
CA VAL A 124 -10.70 -7.92 -34.75
C VAL A 124 -11.05 -6.67 -33.98
N ARG A 125 -12.29 -6.20 -34.11
CA ARG A 125 -12.75 -4.98 -33.44
C ARG A 125 -12.66 -5.08 -31.92
N ILE A 126 -13.04 -6.24 -31.35
CA ILE A 126 -13.01 -6.49 -29.90
C ILE A 126 -12.47 -7.89 -29.65
N LEU A 127 -11.34 -8.01 -28.94
CA LEU A 127 -10.82 -9.27 -28.41
C LEU A 127 -10.98 -9.26 -26.88
N GLU A 128 -11.79 -10.18 -26.37
CA GLU A 128 -12.15 -10.30 -24.96
C GLU A 128 -11.51 -11.56 -24.37
N LEU A 129 -10.57 -11.41 -23.45
CA LEU A 129 -9.91 -12.52 -22.75
C LEU A 129 -10.52 -12.68 -21.34
N ARG A 130 -11.15 -13.82 -21.07
CA ARG A 130 -11.81 -14.12 -19.79
C ARG A 130 -10.97 -15.07 -18.96
N LYS A 131 -10.78 -14.76 -17.66
CA LYS A 131 -10.07 -15.64 -16.71
C LYS A 131 -8.69 -16.04 -17.23
N ALA A 132 -7.97 -15.08 -17.81
CA ALA A 132 -6.70 -15.30 -18.46
C ALA A 132 -5.59 -15.48 -17.41
N ILE A 133 -4.63 -16.36 -17.70
CA ILE A 133 -3.43 -16.56 -16.89
C ILE A 133 -2.25 -16.20 -17.78
N LEU A 134 -1.56 -15.12 -17.45
CA LEU A 134 -0.31 -14.75 -18.10
C LEU A 134 0.84 -15.27 -17.25
N ASN A 135 1.50 -16.32 -17.72
CA ASN A 135 2.69 -16.87 -17.09
C ASN A 135 3.88 -16.00 -17.49
N ILE A 136 4.33 -15.14 -16.57
CA ILE A 136 5.60 -14.44 -16.76
C ILE A 136 6.71 -15.45 -16.49
N ASP A 137 7.23 -16.01 -17.56
CA ASP A 137 8.25 -17.05 -17.60
C ASP A 137 9.57 -16.47 -18.12
N ARG A 138 10.67 -17.20 -17.89
CA ARG A 138 12.05 -16.77 -18.24
C ARG A 138 12.53 -15.45 -17.63
N LEU A 139 11.88 -14.93 -16.59
CA LEU A 139 12.48 -13.89 -15.72
C LEU A 139 13.81 -14.35 -15.10
N HIS A 140 14.00 -15.67 -14.94
CA HIS A 140 15.28 -16.31 -14.60
C HIS A 140 15.21 -17.84 -14.84
N PRO A 141 16.30 -18.56 -15.21
CA PRO A 141 16.28 -20.01 -15.46
C PRO A 141 15.87 -20.90 -14.28
N GLN A 142 15.87 -20.35 -13.06
CA GLN A 142 15.53 -21.08 -11.82
C GLN A 142 14.24 -20.59 -11.18
N LEU A 143 13.57 -19.58 -11.75
CA LEU A 143 12.29 -19.12 -11.24
C LEU A 143 11.17 -19.94 -11.88
N PRO A 144 10.21 -20.46 -11.09
CA PRO A 144 8.96 -20.91 -11.67
C PRO A 144 8.25 -19.72 -12.33
N PRO A 145 7.48 -19.94 -13.41
CA PRO A 145 6.67 -18.89 -14.00
C PRO A 145 5.79 -18.22 -12.95
N ILE A 146 5.70 -16.88 -12.98
CA ILE A 146 4.84 -16.12 -12.07
C ILE A 146 3.47 -15.99 -12.77
N PRO A 147 2.41 -16.66 -12.26
CA PRO A 147 1.10 -16.57 -12.88
C PRO A 147 0.45 -15.24 -12.51
N LEU A 148 0.20 -14.39 -13.52
CA LEU A 148 -0.65 -13.22 -13.39
C LEU A 148 -2.07 -13.57 -13.80
N LEU A 149 -2.99 -13.48 -12.84
CA LEU A 149 -4.41 -13.65 -13.10
C LEU A 149 -4.97 -12.35 -13.70
N LEU A 150 -5.36 -12.41 -14.97
CA LEU A 150 -5.95 -11.31 -15.72
C LEU A 150 -7.46 -11.53 -15.79
N GLY A 151 -8.21 -10.56 -15.25
CA GLY A 151 -9.67 -10.60 -15.25
C GLY A 151 -10.29 -11.51 -14.18
N TYR A 152 -9.68 -11.52 -13.00
CA TYR A 152 -10.25 -12.12 -11.80
C TYR A 152 -11.62 -11.49 -11.48
N LYS A 153 -12.57 -12.25 -10.92
CA LYS A 153 -13.97 -11.83 -10.68
C LYS A 153 -14.77 -11.39 -11.93
N GLU A 154 -14.61 -12.10 -13.05
CA GLU A 154 -15.44 -11.95 -14.25
C GLU A 154 -15.30 -10.63 -15.02
N THR A 155 -14.21 -9.89 -14.80
CA THR A 155 -13.90 -8.68 -15.58
C THR A 155 -12.95 -9.03 -16.73
N PRO A 156 -13.39 -9.14 -17.99
CA PRO A 156 -12.50 -9.58 -19.06
C PRO A 156 -11.42 -8.53 -19.36
N LEU A 157 -10.25 -8.99 -19.81
CA LEU A 157 -9.26 -8.15 -20.46
C LEU A 157 -9.73 -7.86 -21.89
N ILE A 158 -9.88 -6.59 -22.23
CA ILE A 158 -10.40 -6.16 -23.53
C ILE A 158 -9.27 -5.49 -24.33
N LEU A 159 -9.05 -5.99 -25.54
CA LEU A 159 -8.22 -5.42 -26.59
C LEU A 159 -9.14 -4.95 -27.72
N SER A 160 -8.89 -3.79 -28.30
CA SER A 160 -9.67 -3.26 -29.43
C SER A 160 -8.83 -3.27 -30.70
N ASN A 161 -9.46 -3.44 -31.86
CA ASN A 161 -8.84 -3.33 -33.19
C ASN A 161 -7.57 -4.19 -33.42
N VAL A 162 -7.56 -5.42 -32.94
CA VAL A 162 -6.40 -6.33 -33.03
C VAL A 162 -6.20 -6.84 -34.46
N PRO A 163 -5.09 -6.53 -35.15
CA PRO A 163 -4.77 -7.14 -36.44
C PRO A 163 -4.38 -8.61 -36.25
N LEU A 164 -4.97 -9.53 -37.01
CA LEU A 164 -4.67 -10.96 -36.85
C LEU A 164 -3.47 -11.45 -37.66
N LEU A 165 -3.23 -10.88 -38.84
CA LEU A 165 -2.32 -11.44 -39.85
C LEU A 165 -1.19 -10.47 -40.28
N ASP A 166 -1.41 -9.16 -40.17
CA ASP A 166 -0.46 -8.13 -40.61
C ASP A 166 -0.10 -7.17 -39.47
N ILE A 167 0.33 -7.77 -38.36
CA ILE A 167 0.78 -7.06 -37.15
C ILE A 167 1.96 -6.13 -37.49
N ALA A 168 2.80 -6.51 -38.47
CA ALA A 168 3.95 -5.75 -38.92
C ALA A 168 3.60 -4.40 -39.60
N ARG A 169 2.49 -4.30 -40.37
CA ARG A 169 2.08 -3.01 -40.99
C ARG A 169 1.30 -2.07 -40.08
N HIS A 170 0.73 -2.57 -38.99
CA HIS A 170 -0.03 -1.77 -38.01
C HIS A 170 0.81 -1.43 -36.78
N ASN A 171 2.13 -1.47 -36.93
CA ASN A 171 3.11 -1.40 -35.85
C ASN A 171 3.27 0.01 -35.24
N GLU A 172 2.74 1.06 -35.86
CA GLU A 172 2.75 2.43 -35.33
C GLU A 172 1.47 2.80 -34.56
N ILE A 173 0.41 1.98 -34.66
CA ILE A 173 -0.85 2.26 -33.98
C ILE A 173 -0.71 1.88 -32.50
N LEU A 174 -1.06 2.81 -31.62
CA LEU A 174 -1.14 2.56 -30.19
C LEU A 174 -2.40 1.76 -29.89
N GLU A 175 -2.21 0.50 -29.57
CA GLU A 175 -3.24 -0.36 -29.03
C GLU A 175 -3.40 -0.14 -27.53
N GLN A 176 -4.58 -0.47 -27.03
CA GLN A 176 -4.91 -0.35 -25.62
C GLN A 176 -5.46 -1.67 -25.07
N ALA A 177 -4.85 -2.14 -24.00
CA ALA A 177 -5.35 -3.23 -23.17
C ALA A 177 -5.82 -2.68 -21.83
N THR A 178 -7.00 -3.11 -21.36
CA THR A 178 -7.50 -2.77 -20.02
C THR A 178 -7.87 -4.02 -19.25
N GLY A 179 -7.30 -4.18 -18.06
CA GLY A 179 -7.58 -5.27 -17.15
C GLY A 179 -8.00 -4.76 -15.78
N GLY A 180 -8.64 -5.61 -15.00
CA GLY A 180 -8.98 -5.31 -13.62
C GLY A 180 -8.78 -6.51 -12.69
N ASN A 181 -8.77 -6.22 -11.39
CA ASN A 181 -8.64 -7.18 -10.30
C ASN A 181 -7.39 -8.08 -10.41
N ILE A 182 -6.23 -7.49 -10.64
CA ILE A 182 -4.97 -8.24 -10.69
C ILE A 182 -4.46 -8.44 -9.26
N VAL A 183 -4.06 -9.66 -8.91
CA VAL A 183 -3.56 -10.00 -7.57
C VAL A 183 -2.24 -10.73 -7.70
N LEU A 184 -1.24 -10.26 -6.96
CA LEU A 184 0.03 -10.95 -6.70
C LEU A 184 -0.04 -11.58 -5.31
N LEU A 185 0.12 -12.89 -5.26
CA LEU A 185 0.10 -13.69 -4.03
C LEU A 185 1.51 -13.93 -3.49
N SER A 186 1.61 -14.26 -2.20
CA SER A 186 2.86 -14.67 -1.58
C SER A 186 3.35 -16.00 -2.16
N PRO A 187 4.67 -16.14 -2.40
CA PRO A 187 5.24 -17.40 -2.85
C PRO A 187 5.21 -18.49 -1.76
N TYR A 188 5.06 -18.12 -0.49
CA TYR A 188 5.06 -19.05 0.66
C TYR A 188 3.65 -19.33 1.20
N ASP A 189 2.71 -18.40 1.02
CA ASP A 189 1.32 -18.56 1.45
C ASP A 189 0.34 -18.12 0.34
N PRO A 190 -0.35 -19.06 -0.33
CA PRO A 190 -1.27 -18.75 -1.42
C PRO A 190 -2.53 -17.97 -0.99
N LEU A 191 -2.78 -17.80 0.31
CA LEU A 191 -3.87 -16.97 0.83
C LEU A 191 -3.42 -15.54 1.13
N SER A 192 -2.12 -15.30 1.21
CA SER A 192 -1.55 -14.00 1.52
C SER A 192 -1.31 -13.20 0.24
N LYS A 193 -1.80 -11.96 0.24
CA LYS A 193 -1.65 -11.01 -0.88
C LYS A 193 -0.42 -10.14 -0.66
N ILE A 194 0.28 -9.83 -1.73
CA ILE A 194 1.40 -8.88 -1.75
C ILE A 194 0.98 -7.58 -2.44
N LEU A 195 0.30 -7.69 -3.58
CA LEU A 195 -0.17 -6.55 -4.36
C LEU A 195 -1.56 -6.88 -4.93
N GLU A 196 -2.46 -5.92 -4.84
CA GLU A 196 -3.77 -5.99 -5.51
C GLU A 196 -3.94 -4.73 -6.36
N ILE A 197 -4.38 -4.86 -7.60
CA ILE A 197 -4.61 -3.76 -8.54
C ILE A 197 -6.04 -3.85 -9.02
N GLU A 198 -6.84 -2.81 -8.75
CA GLU A 198 -8.22 -2.77 -9.20
C GLU A 198 -8.32 -2.62 -10.72
N SER A 199 -7.52 -1.72 -11.31
CA SER A 199 -7.50 -1.50 -12.75
C SER A 199 -6.12 -1.18 -13.28
N ILE A 200 -5.79 -1.79 -14.42
CA ILE A 200 -4.61 -1.48 -15.23
C ILE A 200 -5.06 -1.11 -16.64
N LYS A 201 -4.38 -0.13 -17.22
CA LYS A 201 -4.48 0.24 -18.62
C LYS A 201 -3.08 0.27 -19.20
N VAL A 202 -2.86 -0.48 -20.26
CA VAL A 202 -1.59 -0.56 -20.98
C VAL A 202 -1.82 -0.04 -22.38
N LYS A 203 -1.06 0.98 -22.79
CA LYS A 203 -0.94 1.38 -24.18
C LYS A 203 0.38 0.90 -24.73
N PHE A 204 0.35 0.26 -25.88
CA PHE A 204 1.53 -0.32 -26.52
C PHE A 204 1.40 -0.26 -28.03
N SER A 205 2.53 -0.32 -28.72
CA SER A 205 2.56 -0.65 -30.14
C SER A 205 3.14 -2.05 -30.29
N TRP A 206 2.76 -2.75 -31.37
CA TRP A 206 3.29 -4.09 -31.63
C TRP A 206 4.79 -4.09 -31.90
N SER A 207 5.31 -3.06 -32.59
CA SER A 207 6.77 -2.83 -32.70
C SER A 207 7.41 -2.59 -31.35
N GLY A 208 6.75 -1.84 -30.47
CA GLY A 208 7.23 -1.55 -29.13
C GLY A 208 7.46 -2.86 -28.37
N LEU A 209 6.47 -3.75 -28.34
CA LEU A 209 6.58 -5.04 -27.65
C LEU A 209 7.75 -5.91 -28.15
N VAL A 210 7.99 -5.95 -29.47
CA VAL A 210 9.14 -6.65 -30.07
C VAL A 210 10.47 -6.05 -29.63
N HIS A 211 10.52 -4.73 -29.41
CA HIS A 211 11.69 -4.03 -28.90
C HIS A 211 11.64 -3.85 -27.37
N HIS A 212 10.88 -4.69 -26.66
CA HIS A 212 10.74 -4.68 -25.21
C HIS A 212 10.29 -3.34 -24.63
N ARG A 213 9.46 -2.60 -25.38
CA ARG A 213 8.99 -1.25 -25.05
C ARG A 213 7.49 -1.18 -24.91
N VAL A 214 7.02 -0.58 -23.82
CA VAL A 214 5.62 -0.24 -23.57
C VAL A 214 5.47 1.28 -23.52
N GLU A 215 4.45 1.81 -24.20
CA GLU A 215 4.29 3.27 -24.35
C GLU A 215 3.68 3.93 -23.12
N GLU A 216 2.69 3.30 -22.49
CA GLU A 216 2.10 3.80 -21.26
C GLU A 216 1.53 2.67 -20.40
N ILE A 217 1.78 2.70 -19.10
CA ILE A 217 1.08 1.87 -18.12
C ILE A 217 0.42 2.80 -17.09
N THR A 218 -0.90 2.71 -16.96
CA THR A 218 -1.67 3.37 -15.91
C THR A 218 -2.22 2.32 -14.94
N ILE A 219 -1.85 2.42 -13.68
CA ILE A 219 -2.32 1.58 -12.58
C ILE A 219 -3.21 2.44 -11.68
N VAL A 220 -4.43 1.96 -11.41
CA VAL A 220 -5.43 2.67 -10.61
C VAL A 220 -5.82 1.82 -9.40
N HIS A 221 -5.81 2.44 -8.23
CA HIS A 221 -6.06 1.82 -6.92
C HIS A 221 -5.20 0.58 -6.62
N PRO A 222 -3.85 0.65 -6.77
CA PRO A 222 -3.01 -0.43 -6.26
C PRO A 222 -3.01 -0.44 -4.73
N THR A 223 -3.20 -1.60 -4.13
CA THR A 223 -3.05 -1.84 -2.70
C THR A 223 -1.83 -2.70 -2.46
N LEU A 224 -0.81 -2.14 -1.79
CA LEU A 224 0.38 -2.89 -1.39
C LEU A 224 0.20 -3.39 0.04
N PHE A 225 0.39 -4.69 0.23
CA PHE A 225 0.32 -5.33 1.53
C PHE A 225 1.74 -5.41 2.12
N ILE A 226 1.96 -4.69 3.21
CA ILE A 226 3.23 -4.61 3.93
C ILE A 226 3.17 -5.60 5.10
N GLY A 227 3.94 -6.68 4.97
CA GLY A 227 4.06 -7.72 5.99
C GLY A 227 5.21 -8.66 5.67
N PRO A 228 5.40 -9.73 6.47
CA PRO A 228 6.48 -10.70 6.30
C PRO A 228 6.57 -11.26 4.87
N ASP A 229 5.44 -11.53 4.23
CA ASP A 229 5.35 -12.07 2.86
C ASP A 229 5.96 -11.16 1.79
N LEU A 230 5.75 -9.84 1.90
CA LEU A 230 6.38 -8.87 1.00
C LEU A 230 7.90 -8.93 1.14
N PHE A 231 8.40 -9.00 2.38
CA PHE A 231 9.84 -9.09 2.63
C PHE A 231 10.41 -10.42 2.16
N TRP A 232 9.71 -11.53 2.34
CA TRP A 232 10.13 -12.83 1.81
C TRP A 232 10.19 -12.85 0.28
N TYR A 233 9.20 -12.24 -0.39
CA TYR A 233 9.22 -12.09 -1.84
C TYR A 233 10.44 -11.27 -2.31
N VAL A 234 10.70 -10.14 -1.64
CA VAL A 234 11.89 -9.31 -1.91
C VAL A 234 13.19 -10.08 -1.65
N ASP A 235 13.28 -10.84 -0.55
CA ASP A 235 14.45 -11.64 -0.19
C ASP A 235 14.70 -12.78 -1.18
N GLN A 236 13.66 -13.46 -1.64
CA GLN A 236 13.76 -14.47 -2.69
C GLN A 236 14.35 -13.86 -3.97
N PHE A 237 13.84 -12.68 -4.37
CA PHE A 237 14.35 -11.96 -5.53
C PHE A 237 15.81 -11.52 -5.35
N ARG A 238 16.20 -11.09 -4.14
CA ARG A 238 17.59 -10.72 -3.82
C ARG A 238 18.55 -11.89 -3.92
N GLU A 239 18.19 -13.03 -3.37
CA GLU A 239 19.03 -14.22 -3.39
C GLU A 239 19.27 -14.69 -4.83
N LEU A 240 18.24 -14.61 -5.67
CA LEU A 240 18.36 -14.89 -7.10
C LEU A 240 19.33 -13.93 -7.80
N GLN A 241 19.23 -12.62 -7.55
CA GLN A 241 20.15 -11.63 -8.12
C GLN A 241 21.61 -11.84 -7.68
N ARG A 242 21.84 -12.27 -6.44
CA ARG A 242 23.18 -12.63 -5.96
C ARG A 242 23.73 -13.87 -6.65
N GLN A 243 22.89 -14.89 -6.86
CA GLN A 243 23.29 -16.10 -7.59
C GLN A 243 23.62 -15.81 -9.05
N ILE A 244 22.91 -14.88 -9.70
CA ILE A 244 23.23 -14.38 -11.05
C ILE A 244 24.62 -13.77 -11.08
N LYS A 245 24.92 -12.83 -10.17
CA LYS A 245 26.24 -12.17 -10.10
C LYS A 245 27.37 -13.14 -9.77
N ALA A 246 27.12 -14.09 -8.86
CA ALA A 246 28.14 -15.04 -8.40
C ALA A 246 28.52 -16.09 -9.45
N LYS A 247 27.59 -16.49 -10.33
CA LYS A 247 27.86 -17.52 -11.35
C LYS A 247 28.60 -17.01 -12.59
N GLY A 248 28.82 -15.70 -12.74
CA GLY A 248 29.63 -15.11 -13.81
C GLY A 248 29.24 -15.54 -15.24
N LYS A 249 28.05 -16.12 -15.42
CA LYS A 249 27.57 -16.62 -16.70
C LYS A 249 26.88 -15.48 -17.42
N THR A 250 27.57 -14.95 -18.42
CA THR A 250 27.07 -14.12 -19.51
C THR A 250 26.15 -14.92 -20.45
N GLU A 251 25.23 -15.72 -19.91
CA GLU A 251 24.21 -16.40 -20.71
C GLU A 251 22.85 -15.82 -20.30
N ASN A 252 22.34 -15.00 -21.22
CA ASN A 252 21.07 -14.26 -21.19
C ASN A 252 21.04 -13.12 -20.17
N ILE A 253 21.64 -11.98 -20.56
CA ILE A 253 21.21 -10.67 -20.08
C ILE A 253 19.70 -10.65 -20.25
N LEU A 254 18.94 -10.60 -19.15
CA LEU A 254 17.48 -10.46 -19.20
C LEU A 254 17.16 -9.27 -20.10
N GLU A 255 16.40 -9.50 -21.16
CA GLU A 255 16.01 -8.45 -22.10
C GLU A 255 15.47 -7.23 -21.35
N GLU A 256 16.03 -6.06 -21.64
CA GLU A 256 15.68 -4.82 -20.95
C GLU A 256 14.35 -4.29 -21.43
N TRP A 257 13.33 -4.47 -20.59
CA TRP A 257 12.01 -3.92 -20.80
C TRP A 257 11.93 -2.47 -20.33
N TYR A 258 11.37 -1.60 -21.17
CA TYR A 258 11.22 -0.18 -20.91
C TYR A 258 9.76 0.26 -20.98
N ILE A 259 9.30 1.01 -19.98
CA ILE A 259 8.01 1.68 -19.99
C ILE A 259 8.26 3.17 -20.18
N LYS A 260 7.83 3.74 -21.30
CA LYS A 260 8.02 5.17 -21.59
C LYS A 260 7.28 6.06 -20.60
N ASN A 261 6.05 5.70 -20.22
CA ASN A 261 5.25 6.44 -19.23
C ASN A 261 4.58 5.48 -18.24
N LEU A 262 4.95 5.56 -16.96
CA LEU A 262 4.28 4.85 -15.87
C LEU A 262 3.49 5.85 -15.04
N GLN A 263 2.21 5.57 -14.83
CA GLN A 263 1.34 6.33 -13.95
C GLN A 263 0.71 5.40 -12.93
N LEU A 264 0.82 5.77 -11.66
CA LEU A 264 0.16 5.10 -10.55
C LEU A 264 -0.73 6.12 -9.85
N ARG A 265 -2.01 5.78 -9.70
CA ARG A 265 -3.03 6.65 -9.13
C ARG A 265 -3.76 5.99 -7.97
N TYR A 266 -4.02 6.78 -6.94
CA TYR A 266 -4.84 6.38 -5.78
C TYR A 266 -4.35 5.11 -5.06
N GLY A 267 -3.04 4.91 -4.98
CA GLY A 267 -2.45 3.77 -4.30
C GLY A 267 -2.68 3.79 -2.80
N LYS A 268 -2.78 2.61 -2.19
CA LYS A 268 -3.02 2.39 -0.77
C LYS A 268 -2.01 1.41 -0.19
N LEU A 269 -1.75 1.56 1.11
CA LEU A 269 -0.85 0.67 1.85
C LEU A 269 -1.66 -0.01 2.94
N THR A 270 -1.44 -1.30 3.11
CA THR A 270 -2.12 -2.10 4.12
C THR A 270 -1.10 -2.91 4.88
N ILE A 271 -1.09 -2.81 6.21
CA ILE A 271 -0.22 -3.62 7.07
C ILE A 271 -0.88 -4.98 7.30
N THR A 272 -0.13 -6.05 7.10
CA THR A 272 -0.54 -7.44 7.38
C THR A 272 0.45 -8.09 8.34
N ALA A 273 -0.06 -8.81 9.34
CA ALA A 273 0.76 -9.57 10.27
C ALA A 273 0.09 -10.92 10.58
N PHE A 274 0.81 -12.02 10.38
CA PHE A 274 0.51 -13.40 10.79
C PHE A 274 -0.92 -13.72 11.27
N GLY A 275 -1.92 -13.67 10.37
CA GLY A 275 -3.30 -14.08 10.66
C GLY A 275 -4.18 -13.03 11.38
N GLU A 276 -3.65 -11.85 11.68
CA GLU A 276 -4.40 -10.72 12.23
C GLU A 276 -5.12 -9.93 11.11
N PRO A 277 -6.22 -9.22 11.44
CA PRO A 277 -6.90 -8.36 10.48
C PRO A 277 -5.96 -7.30 9.90
N SER A 278 -5.98 -7.17 8.58
CA SER A 278 -5.17 -6.19 7.87
C SER A 278 -5.55 -4.75 8.24
N PHE A 279 -4.57 -3.88 8.42
CA PHE A 279 -4.77 -2.47 8.78
C PHE A 279 -4.42 -1.53 7.61
N GLU A 280 -5.41 -0.88 7.02
CA GLU A 280 -5.20 0.10 5.94
C GLU A 280 -4.64 1.42 6.49
N LEU A 281 -3.51 1.86 5.93
CA LEU A 281 -2.93 3.15 6.25
C LEU A 281 -3.69 4.28 5.53
N PRO A 282 -3.81 5.46 6.17
CA PRO A 282 -4.60 6.57 5.64
C PRO A 282 -4.01 7.29 4.42
N PHE A 283 -2.89 6.81 3.90
CA PHE A 283 -2.11 7.55 2.93
C PHE A 283 -2.42 7.05 1.54
N ILE A 284 -2.96 7.95 0.72
CA ILE A 284 -3.08 7.74 -0.71
C ILE A 284 -1.77 8.14 -1.35
N PHE A 285 -1.28 7.32 -2.26
CA PHE A 285 -0.05 7.60 -2.98
C PHE A 285 -0.18 7.55 -4.49
N GLU A 286 0.67 8.32 -5.16
CA GLU A 286 0.73 8.42 -6.61
C GLU A 286 2.17 8.43 -7.09
N THR A 287 2.40 7.97 -8.31
CA THR A 287 3.70 8.14 -8.98
C THR A 287 3.53 8.37 -10.47
N THR A 288 4.44 9.14 -11.04
CA THR A 288 4.59 9.31 -12.48
C THR A 288 6.07 9.16 -12.81
N ALA A 289 6.40 8.19 -13.65
CA ALA A 289 7.76 7.94 -14.10
C ALA A 289 7.83 7.91 -15.63
N HIS A 290 8.97 8.36 -16.17
CA HIS A 290 9.25 8.34 -17.60
C HIS A 290 10.47 7.45 -17.85
N ASP A 291 10.48 6.75 -18.98
CA ASP A 291 11.55 5.84 -19.42
C ASP A 291 12.01 4.89 -18.30
N PHE A 292 11.04 4.19 -17.73
CA PHE A 292 11.19 3.30 -16.57
C PHE A 292 11.68 1.91 -17.03
N PRO A 293 12.88 1.46 -16.60
CA PRO A 293 13.34 0.10 -16.86
C PRO A 293 12.66 -0.89 -15.90
N LEU A 294 11.97 -1.91 -16.43
CA LEU A 294 11.26 -2.92 -15.64
C LEU A 294 12.19 -3.91 -14.94
N ASN A 295 13.36 -4.19 -15.52
CA ASN A 295 14.28 -5.23 -15.06
C ASN A 295 15.52 -4.68 -14.33
N ASN A 296 15.74 -3.36 -14.33
CA ASN A 296 16.85 -2.71 -13.61
C ASN A 296 16.37 -2.05 -12.30
N TRP A 297 16.15 -2.88 -11.28
CA TRP A 297 15.60 -2.45 -9.99
C TRP A 297 16.46 -1.43 -9.22
N LYS A 298 17.76 -1.35 -9.51
CA LYS A 298 18.67 -0.35 -8.92
C LYS A 298 18.32 1.04 -9.44
N GLU A 299 17.95 1.17 -10.71
CA GLU A 299 17.45 2.42 -11.26
C GLU A 299 15.99 2.70 -10.86
N VAL A 300 15.17 1.65 -10.77
CA VAL A 300 13.79 1.76 -10.29
C VAL A 300 13.71 2.31 -8.87
N SER A 301 14.58 1.87 -7.96
CA SER A 301 14.56 2.35 -6.57
C SER A 301 15.09 3.78 -6.42
N LEU A 302 16.10 4.16 -7.22
CA LEU A 302 16.74 5.48 -7.16
C LEU A 302 15.92 6.59 -7.83
N LYS A 303 15.12 6.27 -8.86
CA LYS A 303 14.38 7.26 -9.65
C LYS A 303 12.92 7.47 -9.20
N ASN A 304 12.35 6.54 -8.41
CA ASN A 304 10.90 6.54 -8.15
C ASN A 304 10.57 6.91 -6.70
N LEU A 305 10.29 8.20 -6.50
CA LEU A 305 9.64 8.70 -5.29
C LEU A 305 8.13 8.52 -5.45
N ILE A 306 7.55 7.62 -4.67
CA ILE A 306 6.10 7.52 -4.56
C ILE A 306 5.63 8.65 -3.64
N ARG A 307 4.74 9.50 -4.13
CA ARG A 307 4.32 10.71 -3.42
C ARG A 307 3.05 10.44 -2.65
N VAL A 308 3.02 10.85 -1.38
CA VAL A 308 1.79 10.87 -0.58
C VAL A 308 0.98 12.10 -0.99
N VAL A 309 -0.29 11.89 -1.35
CA VAL A 309 -1.19 12.96 -1.78
C VAL A 309 -1.60 13.79 -0.56
N PRO A 310 -1.50 15.13 -0.63
CA PRO A 310 -1.99 16.00 0.44
C PRO A 310 -3.52 15.87 0.60
N GLY A 311 -3.99 15.92 1.84
CA GLY A 311 -5.43 15.78 2.10
C GLY A 311 -5.75 15.60 3.57
N ARG A 312 -7.04 15.79 3.89
CA ARG A 312 -7.55 15.55 5.23
C ARG A 312 -7.97 14.10 5.39
N VAL A 313 -7.56 13.51 6.50
CA VAL A 313 -7.90 12.14 6.90
C VAL A 313 -8.56 12.19 8.27
N ASP A 314 -9.75 11.61 8.39
CA ASP A 314 -10.49 11.55 9.65
C ASP A 314 -10.75 10.08 10.05
N TYR A 315 -10.46 9.77 11.32
CA TYR A 315 -10.76 8.50 11.99
C TYR A 315 -11.64 8.74 13.23
N PRO A 316 -12.96 8.93 13.06
CA PRO A 316 -13.87 9.26 14.16
C PRO A 316 -13.82 8.26 15.31
N GLN A 317 -13.66 6.97 15.00
CA GLN A 317 -13.58 5.88 15.98
C GLN A 317 -12.35 5.96 16.89
N LEU A 318 -11.27 6.63 16.45
CA LEU A 318 -10.08 6.90 17.23
C LEU A 318 -10.05 8.32 17.81
N GLY A 319 -11.00 9.17 17.38
CA GLY A 319 -10.95 10.61 17.63
C GLY A 319 -9.71 11.27 17.02
N LEU A 320 -9.21 10.75 15.89
CA LEU A 320 -8.01 11.21 15.21
C LEU A 320 -8.40 11.94 13.91
N SER A 321 -7.80 13.09 13.65
CA SER A 321 -7.88 13.83 12.39
C SER A 321 -6.49 14.31 12.00
N MET A 322 -6.14 14.22 10.73
CA MET A 322 -4.82 14.60 10.21
C MET A 322 -4.99 15.41 8.93
N ASP A 323 -4.32 16.56 8.86
CA ASP A 323 -4.17 17.33 7.61
C ASP A 323 -2.77 17.03 7.03
N VAL A 324 -2.74 16.18 6.01
CA VAL A 324 -1.51 15.71 5.36
C VAL A 324 -1.03 16.77 4.38
N ALA A 325 0.18 17.27 4.59
CA ALA A 325 0.83 18.24 3.69
C ALA A 325 1.42 17.58 2.44
N GLY A 326 1.73 16.29 2.53
CA GLY A 326 2.38 15.50 1.49
C GLY A 326 3.45 14.60 2.10
N GLY A 327 4.22 13.92 1.25
CA GLY A 327 5.25 13.01 1.72
C GLY A 327 5.83 12.17 0.61
N GLU A 328 6.84 11.38 0.96
CA GLU A 328 7.55 10.52 0.03
C GLU A 328 7.71 9.14 0.62
N ILE A 329 7.50 8.15 -0.23
CA ILE A 329 7.65 6.73 0.04
C ILE A 329 8.80 6.28 -0.85
N ALA A 330 9.92 5.95 -0.22
CA ALA A 330 11.07 5.41 -0.89
C ALA A 330 11.21 3.93 -0.57
N PHE A 331 11.22 3.11 -1.62
CA PHE A 331 11.70 1.74 -1.50
C PHE A 331 13.23 1.80 -1.50
N ASN A 332 13.86 1.73 -0.32
CA ASN A 332 15.31 1.66 -0.24
C ASN A 332 15.76 0.24 -0.64
N LEU A 333 15.74 -0.03 -1.94
CA LEU A 333 16.24 -1.25 -2.56
C LEU A 333 17.54 -0.94 -3.32
N PRO A 334 18.71 -0.94 -2.66
CA PRO A 334 19.94 -1.28 -3.37
C PRO A 334 20.52 -2.62 -2.91
N PRO A 335 21.01 -3.46 -3.84
CA PRO A 335 21.52 -4.83 -3.58
C PRO A 335 22.80 -4.91 -2.74
N GLU A 336 23.39 -3.78 -2.35
CA GLU A 336 24.74 -3.69 -1.75
C GLU A 336 24.71 -3.49 -0.23
N SER A 337 23.61 -2.99 0.33
CA SER A 337 23.48 -2.82 1.79
C SER A 337 22.78 -4.01 2.41
N GLN A 338 23.49 -4.76 3.26
CA GLN A 338 22.92 -5.86 4.05
C GLN A 338 21.84 -5.40 5.05
N THR A 339 21.67 -4.08 5.24
CA THR A 339 20.71 -3.47 6.17
C THR A 339 19.57 -2.72 5.48
N ALA A 340 19.55 -2.66 4.15
CA ALA A 340 18.52 -1.93 3.40
C ALA A 340 17.24 -2.77 3.24
N ASN A 341 16.45 -2.86 4.32
CA ASN A 341 15.06 -3.35 4.28
C ASN A 341 14.03 -2.23 4.33
N ASN A 342 14.46 -0.99 4.30
CA ASN A 342 13.63 0.10 4.80
C ASN A 342 12.79 0.68 3.66
N LEU A 343 11.51 0.32 3.64
CA LEU A 343 10.51 1.18 3.05
C LEU A 343 10.43 2.43 3.94
N VAL A 344 11.02 3.54 3.50
CA VAL A 344 11.05 4.79 4.27
C VAL A 344 9.91 5.67 3.80
N HIS A 345 8.93 5.89 4.67
CA HIS A 345 7.88 6.88 4.45
C HIS A 345 8.22 8.13 5.24
N SER A 346 8.39 9.26 4.59
CA SER A 346 8.34 10.56 5.25
C SER A 346 7.00 11.22 4.94
N VAL A 347 6.16 11.39 5.95
CA VAL A 347 4.87 12.09 5.83
C VAL A 347 4.99 13.40 6.58
N ARG A 348 4.60 14.49 5.93
CA ARG A 348 4.48 15.82 6.54
C ARG A 348 3.02 16.11 6.81
N LEU A 349 2.76 16.70 7.98
CA LEU A 349 1.43 16.94 8.53
C LEU A 349 1.35 18.42 8.88
N LYS A 350 0.32 19.12 8.38
CA LYS A 350 0.05 20.50 8.79
C LYS A 350 -0.52 20.53 10.21
N GLU A 351 -1.47 19.62 10.46
CA GLU A 351 -2.13 19.47 11.75
C GLU A 351 -2.42 18.00 12.04
N ILE A 352 -2.29 17.62 13.32
CA ILE A 352 -2.79 16.36 13.87
C ILE A 352 -3.68 16.71 15.06
N ASN A 353 -4.90 16.23 15.06
CA ASN A 353 -5.82 16.36 16.18
C ASN A 353 -6.15 14.97 16.72
N TRP A 354 -5.84 14.71 17.98
CA TRP A 354 -6.23 13.49 18.67
C TRP A 354 -7.01 13.81 19.93
N LYS A 355 -8.30 13.44 19.97
CA LYS A 355 -9.20 13.66 21.11
C LYS A 355 -9.15 15.11 21.63
N GLY A 356 -9.02 16.07 20.73
CA GLY A 356 -8.94 17.50 21.05
C GLY A 356 -7.54 18.01 21.40
N PHE A 357 -6.50 17.18 21.40
CA PHE A 357 -5.10 17.58 21.41
C PHE A 357 -4.66 17.91 19.98
N SER A 358 -4.33 19.17 19.70
CA SER A 358 -3.87 19.61 18.39
C SER A 358 -2.35 19.81 18.40
N ALA A 359 -1.67 19.23 17.42
CA ALA A 359 -0.28 19.46 17.09
C ALA A 359 -0.17 19.97 15.65
N THR A 360 0.87 20.76 15.37
CA THR A 360 1.10 21.38 14.05
C THR A 360 2.52 21.12 13.56
N ASP A 361 2.80 21.40 12.27
CA ASP A 361 4.13 21.26 11.66
C ASP A 361 4.77 19.88 11.91
N GLY A 362 3.94 18.84 11.75
CA GLY A 362 4.31 17.47 12.03
C GLY A 362 5.11 16.82 10.90
N TRP A 363 5.99 15.90 11.27
CA TRP A 363 6.62 14.95 10.36
C TRP A 363 6.66 13.56 11.00
N LEU A 364 6.57 12.54 10.16
CA LEU A 364 6.59 11.13 10.54
C LEU A 364 7.48 10.38 9.56
N SER A 365 8.52 9.72 10.05
CA SER A 365 9.42 8.86 9.31
C SER A 365 9.22 7.42 9.73
N ILE A 366 8.71 6.55 8.85
CA ILE A 366 8.45 5.13 9.14
C ILE A 366 9.42 4.28 8.34
N THR A 367 9.93 3.21 8.96
CA THR A 367 10.75 2.16 8.36
C THR A 367 10.11 0.82 8.66
N PHE A 368 9.86 0.04 7.61
CA PHE A 368 9.35 -1.32 7.76
C PHE A 368 10.50 -2.33 7.67
N GLN A 369 10.54 -3.28 8.58
CA GLN A 369 11.47 -4.41 8.60
C GLN A 369 10.69 -5.72 8.72
N LYS A 370 11.38 -6.85 8.59
CA LYS A 370 10.74 -8.18 8.62
C LYS A 370 10.12 -8.48 9.98
N GLU A 371 10.71 -7.97 11.06
CA GLU A 371 10.31 -8.24 12.44
C GLU A 371 9.41 -7.14 13.03
N ALA A 372 9.53 -5.90 12.55
CA ALA A 372 8.87 -4.75 13.16
C ALA A 372 8.73 -3.53 12.23
N ILE A 373 7.89 -2.60 12.64
CA ILE A 373 7.76 -1.24 12.12
C ILE A 373 8.46 -0.30 13.08
N HIS A 374 9.41 0.49 12.60
CA HIS A 374 10.08 1.54 13.36
C HIS A 374 9.62 2.90 12.86
N GLY A 375 9.36 3.83 13.77
CA GLY A 375 8.94 5.18 13.44
C GLY A 375 9.67 6.22 14.24
N PHE A 376 9.87 7.39 13.63
CA PHE A 376 10.30 8.62 14.28
C PHE A 376 9.32 9.71 13.89
N TYR A 377 9.06 10.63 14.82
CA TYR A 377 8.15 11.73 14.53
C TYR A 377 8.58 12.99 15.25
N GLY A 378 8.09 14.13 14.77
CA GLY A 378 8.20 15.40 15.46
C GLY A 378 7.06 16.31 15.07
N PHE A 379 6.64 17.18 15.98
CA PHE A 379 5.56 18.14 15.79
C PHE A 379 5.63 19.26 16.83
N SER A 380 5.06 20.40 16.49
CA SER A 380 4.84 21.52 17.41
C SER A 380 3.60 21.25 18.25
N LEU A 381 3.74 21.27 19.58
CA LEU A 381 2.66 21.02 20.55
C LEU A 381 2.72 22.08 21.65
N PHE A 382 1.60 22.77 21.90
CA PHE A 382 1.48 23.78 22.97
C PHE A 382 2.61 24.82 22.97
N ASP A 383 2.92 25.41 21.82
CA ASP A 383 4.02 26.37 21.58
C ASP A 383 5.44 25.84 21.85
N GLY A 384 5.58 24.54 22.13
CA GLY A 384 6.85 23.85 22.19
C GLY A 384 7.04 22.86 21.05
N TYR A 385 8.15 22.14 21.07
CA TYR A 385 8.44 21.09 20.11
C TYR A 385 8.46 19.74 20.81
N THR A 386 7.82 18.75 20.20
CA THR A 386 7.82 17.36 20.64
C THR A 386 8.41 16.50 19.54
N HIS A 387 9.29 15.58 19.89
CA HIS A 387 9.73 14.53 18.96
C HIS A 387 9.86 13.21 19.68
N GLY A 388 9.80 12.12 18.93
CA GLY A 388 9.78 10.80 19.50
C GLY A 388 10.08 9.72 18.50
N GLY A 389 9.94 8.49 18.96
CA GLY A 389 9.99 7.31 18.13
C GLY A 389 9.11 6.21 18.68
N PHE A 390 8.85 5.21 17.84
CA PHE A 390 8.12 4.02 18.22
C PHE A 390 8.66 2.80 17.48
N GLN A 391 8.36 1.64 18.02
CA GLN A 391 8.54 0.35 17.39
C GLN A 391 7.28 -0.48 17.62
N VAL A 392 6.77 -1.12 16.57
CA VAL A 392 5.64 -2.06 16.63
C VAL A 392 6.11 -3.39 16.06
N GLU A 393 6.09 -4.45 16.84
CA GLU A 393 6.56 -5.77 16.44
C GLU A 393 5.43 -6.57 15.76
N PHE A 394 5.79 -7.38 14.77
CA PHE A 394 4.87 -8.29 14.08
C PHE A 394 4.65 -9.59 14.87
N GLU A 395 4.35 -9.47 16.15
CA GLU A 395 3.99 -10.57 17.04
C GLU A 395 2.50 -10.50 17.41
N ARG A 396 2.00 -11.60 18.02
CA ARG A 396 0.59 -11.70 18.43
C ARG A 396 0.22 -10.55 19.37
N GLY A 397 -0.82 -9.80 19.00
CA GLY A 397 -1.30 -8.66 19.78
C GLY A 397 -0.54 -7.35 19.56
N PHE A 398 0.44 -7.31 18.64
CA PHE A 398 1.22 -6.11 18.29
C PHE A 398 1.85 -5.43 19.51
N PRO A 399 2.86 -6.05 20.15
CA PRO A 399 3.63 -5.36 21.17
C PRO A 399 4.33 -4.15 20.56
N TRP A 400 4.32 -3.03 21.29
CA TRP A 400 4.91 -1.79 20.85
C TRP A 400 5.56 -1.02 22.00
N GLU A 401 6.63 -0.32 21.64
CA GLU A 401 7.32 0.61 22.51
C GLU A 401 7.32 1.99 21.86
N GLY A 402 7.09 3.03 22.66
CA GLY A 402 7.13 4.41 22.20
C GLY A 402 7.91 5.28 23.17
N TRP A 403 8.57 6.31 22.67
CA TRP A 403 9.15 7.36 23.49
C TRP A 403 8.90 8.72 22.86
N LEU A 404 8.83 9.75 23.69
CA LEU A 404 8.77 11.14 23.26
C LEU A 404 9.62 12.01 24.18
N THR A 405 10.10 13.11 23.62
CA THR A 405 10.76 14.22 24.31
C THR A 405 9.99 15.48 23.97
N VAL A 406 9.69 16.27 24.99
CA VAL A 406 8.99 17.55 24.89
C VAL A 406 9.97 18.64 25.29
N SER A 407 9.97 19.76 24.56
CA SER A 407 10.80 20.92 24.86
C SER A 407 10.01 22.21 24.74
N GLY A 408 10.09 23.05 25.78
CA GLY A 408 9.52 24.39 25.81
C GLY A 408 7.99 24.48 25.74
N SER A 409 7.26 23.38 25.96
CA SER A 409 5.80 23.36 25.81
C SER A 409 5.11 24.07 26.97
N LYS A 410 4.03 24.81 26.70
CA LYS A 410 3.24 25.47 27.73
C LYS A 410 2.31 24.49 28.44
N MET A 411 2.36 24.48 29.77
CA MET A 411 1.55 23.59 30.60
C MET A 411 0.07 23.97 30.68
N ASP A 412 -0.26 25.24 30.53
CA ASP A 412 -1.63 25.73 30.73
C ASP A 412 -2.62 25.07 29.77
N SER A 413 -2.25 24.98 28.50
CA SER A 413 -3.02 24.33 27.45
C SER A 413 -3.16 22.82 27.68
N LEU A 414 -2.09 22.16 28.15
CA LEU A 414 -2.11 20.74 28.51
C LEU A 414 -3.08 20.48 29.68
N ILE A 415 -2.98 21.27 30.74
CA ILE A 415 -3.74 21.10 31.97
C ILE A 415 -5.21 21.43 31.73
N GLU A 416 -5.52 22.47 30.96
CA GLU A 416 -6.89 22.79 30.56
C GLU A 416 -7.53 21.62 29.81
N LYS A 417 -6.80 20.97 28.90
CA LYS A 417 -7.29 19.79 28.17
C LYS A 417 -7.50 18.58 29.09
N LEU A 418 -6.54 18.29 29.97
CA LEU A 418 -6.65 17.18 30.94
C LEU A 418 -7.80 17.37 31.94
N CYS A 419 -8.06 18.62 32.33
CA CYS A 419 -9.18 18.98 33.21
C CYS A 419 -10.51 19.16 32.46
N MET A 420 -10.60 18.76 31.17
CA MET A 420 -11.81 18.89 30.33
C MET A 420 -12.36 20.33 30.29
N GLY A 421 -11.47 21.33 30.26
CA GLY A 421 -11.82 22.75 30.25
C GLY A 421 -12.26 23.31 31.62
N LYS A 422 -12.30 22.49 32.67
CA LYS A 422 -12.54 22.98 34.02
C LYS A 422 -11.37 23.84 34.48
N LYS A 423 -11.67 25.05 34.97
CA LYS A 423 -10.68 26.02 35.43
C LYS A 423 -10.35 25.86 36.92
N ASP A 424 -10.65 24.69 37.49
CA ASP A 424 -10.49 24.37 38.91
C ASP A 424 -9.01 24.27 39.30
N ILE A 425 -8.15 23.94 38.35
CA ILE A 425 -6.69 23.93 38.48
C ILE A 425 -6.13 24.74 37.32
N VAL A 426 -5.37 25.78 37.64
CA VAL A 426 -4.55 26.53 36.67
C VAL A 426 -3.10 26.23 36.99
N PHE A 427 -2.36 25.72 36.02
CA PHE A 427 -0.95 25.42 36.20
C PHE A 427 -0.20 25.92 34.97
N ARG A 428 0.55 27.01 35.17
CA ARG A 428 1.28 27.75 34.14
C ARG A 428 2.79 27.54 34.32
N GLY A 429 3.49 27.53 33.21
CA GLY A 429 4.93 27.35 33.12
C GLY A 429 5.27 26.57 31.85
N ASN A 430 6.56 26.42 31.58
CA ASN A 430 7.02 25.57 30.49
C ASN A 430 7.48 24.22 31.04
N ILE A 431 7.23 23.18 30.25
CA ILE A 431 7.62 21.80 30.56
C ILE A 431 8.58 21.29 29.49
N ASP A 432 9.69 20.74 29.97
CA ASP A 432 10.64 19.95 29.20
C ASP A 432 10.66 18.54 29.76
N GLY A 433 10.83 17.51 28.96
CA GLY A 433 10.92 16.17 29.54
C GLY A 433 10.87 15.06 28.54
N ARG A 434 10.84 13.84 29.07
CA ARG A 434 10.78 12.62 28.29
C ARG A 434 9.75 11.67 28.88
N LEU A 435 9.18 10.86 28.00
CA LEU A 435 8.23 9.81 28.33
C LEU A 435 8.58 8.58 27.51
N ARG A 436 8.54 7.40 28.13
CA ARG A 436 8.70 6.09 27.49
C ARG A 436 7.49 5.24 27.86
N MET A 437 6.99 4.47 26.91
CA MET A 437 5.78 3.66 27.04
C MET A 437 6.03 2.30 26.42
N LYS A 438 5.53 1.25 27.06
CA LYS A 438 5.49 -0.12 26.52
C LYS A 438 4.07 -0.65 26.65
N ALA A 439 3.57 -1.28 25.60
CA ALA A 439 2.19 -1.73 25.50
C ALA A 439 2.04 -2.89 24.52
N THR A 440 0.92 -3.60 24.61
CA THR A 440 0.51 -4.63 23.65
C THR A 440 -0.91 -4.32 23.17
N GLY A 441 -1.05 -4.02 21.89
CA GLY A 441 -2.31 -3.53 21.32
C GLY A 441 -2.78 -2.25 22.01
N SER A 442 -3.93 -2.31 22.71
CA SER A 442 -4.46 -1.18 23.50
C SER A 442 -4.15 -1.25 25.00
N TYR A 443 -3.39 -2.25 25.43
CA TYR A 443 -3.03 -2.48 26.82
C TYR A 443 -1.67 -1.86 27.15
N LEU A 444 -1.65 -0.88 28.06
CA LEU A 444 -0.42 -0.26 28.56
C LEU A 444 0.22 -1.12 29.65
N GLU A 445 1.47 -1.55 29.45
CA GLU A 445 2.22 -2.37 30.40
C GLU A 445 3.02 -1.49 31.38
N ASN A 446 3.78 -0.55 30.83
CA ASN A 446 4.64 0.37 31.58
C ASN A 446 4.64 1.75 30.92
N LEU A 447 4.68 2.80 31.73
CA LEU A 447 4.98 4.15 31.31
C LEU A 447 5.92 4.83 32.32
N GLU A 448 6.99 5.42 31.83
CA GLU A 448 7.98 6.15 32.62
C GLU A 448 8.15 7.56 32.06
N GLY A 449 7.92 8.56 32.89
CA GLY A 449 7.97 9.98 32.53
C GLY A 449 8.83 10.76 33.50
N PHE A 450 9.66 11.65 32.97
CA PHE A 450 10.38 12.63 33.76
C PHE A 450 10.36 13.98 33.06
N PHE A 451 9.82 14.97 33.74
CA PHE A 451 9.66 16.32 33.23
C PHE A 451 10.27 17.33 34.21
N LEU A 452 10.82 18.40 33.65
CA LEU A 452 11.37 19.55 34.32
C LEU A 452 10.49 20.76 34.04
N LEU A 453 10.25 21.53 35.08
CA LEU A 453 9.66 22.85 34.99
C LEU A 453 10.82 23.83 35.02
N SER A 454 11.38 24.11 33.85
CA SER A 454 12.65 24.84 33.68
C SER A 454 12.50 26.36 33.82
N SER A 455 11.27 26.87 33.82
CA SER A 455 10.94 28.29 33.85
C SER A 455 10.02 28.64 35.03
N PRO A 456 10.06 29.90 35.50
CA PRO A 456 9.12 30.37 36.52
C PRO A 456 7.67 30.19 36.07
N GLY A 457 6.84 29.75 36.99
CA GLY A 457 5.44 29.46 36.74
C GLY A 457 4.58 29.60 37.99
N TYR A 458 3.31 29.23 37.84
CA TYR A 458 2.30 29.46 38.86
C TYR A 458 1.25 28.37 38.87
N MET A 459 0.87 27.91 40.05
CA MET A 459 -0.19 26.97 40.31
C MET A 459 -1.30 27.62 41.14
N ASP A 460 -2.55 27.50 40.68
CA ASP A 460 -3.76 27.95 41.37
C ASP A 460 -4.79 26.82 41.40
N ILE A 461 -5.17 26.39 42.60
CA ILE A 461 -6.23 25.41 42.83
C ILE A 461 -7.45 26.17 43.36
N LYS A 462 -8.41 26.45 42.47
CA LYS A 462 -9.54 27.33 42.78
C LYS A 462 -10.54 26.69 43.72
N ASP A 463 -10.74 25.38 43.61
CA ASP A 463 -11.70 24.62 44.42
C ASP A 463 -11.07 23.94 45.65
N MET A 464 -10.20 24.66 46.37
CA MET A 464 -9.79 24.23 47.72
C MET A 464 -10.95 24.30 48.72
N ALA A 465 -12.03 25.00 48.37
CA ALA A 465 -13.25 25.07 49.17
C ALA A 465 -13.85 23.68 49.44
N PHE A 466 -13.79 22.75 48.48
CA PHE A 466 -14.19 21.37 48.69
C PHE A 466 -13.41 20.68 49.83
N LEU A 467 -12.08 20.85 49.91
CA LEU A 467 -11.28 20.23 50.96
C LEU A 467 -11.60 20.81 52.34
N THR A 468 -11.80 22.13 52.41
CA THR A 468 -12.20 22.80 53.68
C THR A 468 -13.62 22.43 54.12
N LYS A 469 -14.54 22.13 53.19
CA LYS A 469 -15.90 21.68 53.50
C LYS A 469 -15.98 20.24 54.03
N ASN A 470 -14.98 19.42 53.73
CA ASN A 470 -14.92 18.01 54.15
C ASN A 470 -14.02 17.78 55.37
N ILE A 471 -13.65 18.83 56.11
CA ILE A 471 -12.95 18.69 57.38
C ILE A 471 -13.86 17.88 58.33
N PRO A 472 -13.41 16.75 58.91
CA PRO A 472 -14.24 15.96 59.80
C PRO A 472 -14.71 16.80 60.99
N PRO A 473 -16.01 16.78 61.33
CA PRO A 473 -16.54 17.55 62.47
C PRO A 473 -15.95 17.08 63.82
N SER A 474 -15.30 15.91 63.85
CA SER A 474 -14.56 15.38 64.99
C SER A 474 -13.23 16.08 65.26
N TRP A 475 -12.71 16.90 64.34
CA TRP A 475 -11.46 17.62 64.53
C TRP A 475 -11.64 18.82 65.47
N ASN A 476 -10.68 19.03 66.37
CA ASN A 476 -10.70 20.21 67.23
C ASN A 476 -10.47 21.50 66.40
N LYS A 477 -10.84 22.66 66.97
CA LYS A 477 -10.75 23.96 66.27
C LYS A 477 -9.34 24.26 65.76
N THR A 478 -8.32 23.96 66.54
CA THR A 478 -6.92 24.22 66.18
C THR A 478 -6.48 23.37 64.99
N ALA A 479 -6.81 22.07 64.97
CA ALA A 479 -6.52 21.18 63.85
C ALA A 479 -7.26 21.60 62.58
N SER A 480 -8.53 21.98 62.70
CA SER A 480 -9.34 22.47 61.58
C SER A 480 -8.78 23.78 61.00
N GLN A 481 -8.35 24.71 61.87
CA GLN A 481 -7.72 25.98 61.45
C GLN A 481 -6.35 25.77 60.81
N LEU A 482 -5.50 24.90 61.40
CA LEU A 482 -4.22 24.52 60.81
C LEU A 482 -4.40 23.89 59.43
N PHE A 483 -5.38 23.01 59.27
CA PHE A 483 -5.68 22.41 57.98
C PHE A 483 -6.23 23.42 56.98
N ALA A 484 -7.11 24.34 57.40
CA ALA A 484 -7.58 25.41 56.52
C ALA A 484 -6.41 26.31 56.06
N LEU A 485 -5.50 26.67 56.95
CA LEU A 485 -4.27 27.42 56.61
C LEU A 485 -3.36 26.63 55.67
N LEU A 486 -3.18 25.32 55.91
CA LEU A 486 -2.43 24.44 55.02
C LEU A 486 -3.09 24.36 53.64
N ALA A 487 -4.39 24.12 53.57
CA ALA A 487 -5.17 24.10 52.35
C ALA A 487 -5.07 25.43 51.57
N ASP A 488 -5.21 26.57 52.25
CA ASP A 488 -5.02 27.89 51.64
C ASP A 488 -3.57 28.10 51.16
N SER A 489 -2.57 27.53 51.83
CA SER A 489 -1.16 27.60 51.40
C SER A 489 -0.86 26.80 50.13
N PHE A 490 -1.75 25.87 49.75
CA PHE A 490 -1.70 25.14 48.47
C PHE A 490 -2.52 25.81 47.38
N ARG A 491 -3.38 26.78 47.73
CA ARG A 491 -4.29 27.44 46.80
C ARG A 491 -3.53 28.17 45.70
N ASN A 492 -2.54 28.99 46.07
CA ASN A 492 -1.76 29.81 45.14
C ASN A 492 -0.26 29.60 45.40
N TYR A 493 0.48 29.11 44.42
CA TYR A 493 1.91 28.86 44.57
C TYR A 493 2.70 29.28 43.33
N SER A 494 3.63 30.21 43.52
CA SER A 494 4.59 30.61 42.49
C SER A 494 5.88 29.81 42.63
N PHE A 495 6.34 29.20 41.54
CA PHE A 495 7.58 28.41 41.52
C PHE A 495 8.58 29.00 40.53
N LYS A 496 9.87 28.83 40.81
CA LYS A 496 10.98 29.15 39.91
C LYS A 496 11.33 27.98 39.00
N ASN A 497 11.29 26.78 39.56
CA ASN A 497 11.50 25.53 38.85
C ASN A 497 10.84 24.35 39.58
N GLY A 498 10.91 23.17 38.98
CA GLY A 498 10.31 21.96 39.53
C GLY A 498 10.57 20.73 38.68
N PHE A 499 10.00 19.60 39.09
CA PHE A 499 10.04 18.35 38.35
C PHE A 499 8.74 17.56 38.52
N ILE A 500 8.47 16.70 37.54
CA ILE A 500 7.39 15.70 37.56
C ILE A 500 8.02 14.36 37.22
N LYS A 501 7.83 13.35 38.07
CA LYS A 501 8.19 11.97 37.77
C LYS A 501 6.91 11.14 37.77
N LEU A 502 6.69 10.38 36.70
CA LEU A 502 5.52 9.55 36.50
C LEU A 502 6.00 8.13 36.21
N ASN A 503 5.57 7.16 37.01
CA ASN A 503 5.81 5.75 36.78
C ASN A 503 4.46 5.05 36.82
N TYR A 504 4.06 4.41 35.74
CA TYR A 504 2.89 3.56 35.68
C TYR A 504 3.36 2.14 35.42
N SER A 505 2.94 1.21 36.27
CA SER A 505 3.04 -0.22 36.02
C SER A 505 1.78 -0.86 36.56
N TYR A 506 1.17 -1.82 35.86
CA TYR A 506 0.06 -2.53 36.47
C TYR A 506 0.57 -3.52 37.53
N PRO A 507 0.06 -3.53 38.77
CA PRO A 507 -1.05 -2.72 39.31
C PRO A 507 -0.65 -1.45 40.09
N LYS A 508 0.65 -1.13 40.22
CA LYS A 508 1.16 -0.01 41.05
C LYS A 508 1.73 1.14 40.22
N SER A 509 1.28 2.35 40.50
CA SER A 509 1.74 3.57 39.84
C SER A 509 2.08 4.67 40.83
N ASP A 510 3.05 5.50 40.47
CA ASP A 510 3.56 6.60 41.29
C ASP A 510 3.63 7.89 40.47
N LEU A 511 3.19 9.00 41.06
CA LEU A 511 3.42 10.34 40.54
C LEU A 511 4.07 11.19 41.63
N LEU A 512 5.20 11.81 41.30
CA LEU A 512 5.91 12.75 42.16
C LEU A 512 5.98 14.11 41.47
N LEU A 513 5.51 15.16 42.14
CA LEU A 513 5.61 16.54 41.68
C LEU A 513 6.37 17.35 42.72
N GLY A 514 7.52 17.91 42.34
CA GLY A 514 8.30 18.82 43.19
C GLY A 514 8.31 20.23 42.60
N LEU A 515 7.92 21.23 43.39
CA LEU A 515 7.89 22.63 42.98
C LEU A 515 8.74 23.48 43.95
N TYR A 516 9.67 24.26 43.41
CA TYR A 516 10.59 25.08 44.20
C TYR A 516 10.38 26.56 43.89
N GLY A 517 10.06 27.36 44.91
CA GLY A 517 9.71 28.77 44.74
C GLY A 517 10.22 29.65 45.87
N PRO A 518 9.95 30.97 45.80
CA PRO A 518 10.31 31.92 46.87
C PRO A 518 9.64 31.58 48.22
N GLN A 519 8.49 30.93 48.17
CA GLN A 519 7.66 30.54 49.33
C GLN A 519 8.04 29.15 49.89
N GLY A 520 9.20 28.61 49.46
CA GLY A 520 9.74 27.32 49.93
C GLY A 520 9.67 26.22 48.87
N LYS A 521 9.40 24.99 49.31
CA LYS A 521 9.28 23.80 48.47
C LYS A 521 7.90 23.18 48.66
N ARG A 522 7.34 22.57 47.62
CA ARG A 522 6.10 21.77 47.66
C ARG A 522 6.36 20.45 46.95
N ASN A 523 6.16 19.34 47.66
CA ASN A 523 6.29 18.01 47.09
C ASN A 523 4.95 17.30 47.21
N PHE A 524 4.47 16.72 46.12
CA PHE A 524 3.27 15.91 46.08
C PHE A 524 3.67 14.50 45.66
N SER A 525 3.22 13.50 46.42
CA SER A 525 3.37 12.10 46.06
C SER A 525 1.99 11.46 45.97
N ILE A 526 1.70 10.86 44.82
CA ILE A 526 0.48 10.08 44.61
C ILE A 526 0.92 8.65 44.35
N HIS A 527 0.51 7.76 45.23
CA HIS A 527 0.68 6.32 45.08
C HIS A 527 -0.67 5.72 44.74
N TRP A 528 -0.79 5.11 43.57
CA TRP A 528 -2.01 4.50 43.08
C TRP A 528 -1.83 2.99 42.93
N ILE A 529 -2.78 2.22 43.47
CA ILE A 529 -2.83 0.77 43.35
C ILE A 529 -4.20 0.42 42.76
N GLN A 530 -4.19 -0.20 41.58
CA GLN A 530 -5.42 -0.65 40.92
C GLN A 530 -5.84 -2.02 41.47
N ASP A 531 -7.15 -2.19 41.73
CA ASP A 531 -7.70 -3.49 42.13
C ASP A 531 -7.45 -4.51 41.01
N PRO A 532 -6.74 -5.62 41.28
CA PRO A 532 -6.46 -6.67 40.30
C PRO A 532 -7.71 -7.24 39.62
N LYS A 533 -8.88 -7.17 40.28
CA LYS A 533 -10.16 -7.67 39.76
C LYS A 533 -10.73 -6.82 38.63
N LEU A 534 -10.34 -5.55 38.54
CA LEU A 534 -10.74 -4.66 37.44
C LEU A 534 -9.95 -4.96 36.16
N GLY A 535 -8.95 -5.83 36.23
CA GLY A 535 -7.99 -6.05 35.16
C GLY A 535 -7.15 -4.80 34.91
N PRO A 536 -6.20 -4.88 33.96
CA PRO A 536 -5.51 -3.69 33.52
C PRO A 536 -6.46 -2.68 32.85
N PRO A 537 -6.15 -1.38 32.89
CA PRO A 537 -6.96 -0.37 32.22
C PRO A 537 -6.88 -0.61 30.70
N ILE A 538 -7.96 -1.14 30.13
CA ILE A 538 -8.17 -1.15 28.68
C ILE A 538 -8.27 0.31 28.25
N GLY A 539 -7.53 0.74 27.21
CA GLY A 539 -7.40 2.14 26.76
C GLY A 539 -8.70 2.91 26.44
N ARG A 540 -9.88 2.35 26.73
CA ARG A 540 -11.18 3.00 26.72
C ARG A 540 -11.60 3.63 28.06
N ASN A 541 -11.00 3.26 29.20
CA ASN A 541 -11.53 3.62 30.54
C ASN A 541 -10.50 4.19 31.51
N PHE A 542 -9.69 5.19 31.11
CA PHE A 542 -8.90 5.96 32.09
C PHE A 542 -9.75 6.80 33.07
N TYR A 543 -11.06 6.92 32.84
CA TYR A 543 -11.96 7.77 33.64
C TYR A 543 -12.78 7.04 34.71
N ASN A 544 -12.73 5.71 34.77
CA ASN A 544 -13.54 4.92 35.71
C ASN A 544 -12.67 3.92 36.49
N THR A 545 -12.03 4.36 37.57
CA THR A 545 -11.58 3.44 38.63
C THR A 545 -11.76 4.06 40.02
N SER A 546 -12.29 3.23 40.91
CA SER A 546 -12.65 3.47 42.30
C SER A 546 -11.45 3.56 43.24
N GLU A 547 -11.68 4.27 44.36
CA GLU A 547 -10.80 4.60 45.49
C GLU A 547 -9.50 5.39 45.19
N LYS A 548 -9.54 6.66 45.58
CA LYS A 548 -8.43 7.62 45.52
C LYS A 548 -7.89 7.83 46.92
N THR A 549 -6.70 7.33 47.22
CA THR A 549 -6.01 7.65 48.47
C THR A 549 -4.88 8.63 48.17
N ILE A 550 -5.09 9.91 48.50
CA ILE A 550 -4.07 10.96 48.36
C ILE A 550 -3.35 11.06 49.72
N PHE A 551 -2.04 10.77 49.75
CA PHE A 551 -1.21 10.97 50.93
C PHE A 551 -0.48 12.30 50.81
N PHE A 552 -0.75 13.23 51.72
CA PHE A 552 0.08 14.41 51.91
C PHE A 552 1.13 14.08 52.98
N GLN A 553 2.40 13.96 52.59
CA GLN A 553 3.50 13.97 53.55
C GLN A 553 3.90 15.43 53.81
N PRO A 554 3.87 15.91 55.07
CA PRO A 554 4.28 17.26 55.43
C PRO A 554 5.78 17.50 55.25
#